data_AF-A0A1I5BXR0-F1
#
_entry.id   AF-A0A1I5BXR0-F1
#
_cell.length_a   1.000
_cell.length_b   1.000
_cell.length_c   1.000
_cell.angle_alpha   90.00
_cell.angle_beta   90.00
_cell.angle_gamma   90.00
#
_symmetry.space_group_name_H-M   'P 1'
#
loop_
_entity.id
_entity.type
_entity.pdbx_description
1 polymer ?
#
loop_
_entity_poly.entity_id
_entity_poly.type
_entity_poly.pdbx_seq_one_letter_code
_entity_poly.pdbx_strand_id
1 'polypeptide(L)'
;MNFKLLPIMMVGLLSFKPMTINDPNGDNNGNGNGKKVTVVTKSSTIKSKEIAAVTKTNLKSNTTSNLSAFDKLVLSEYLDLDEKKFEKPEMESFKAAFKGYYKLKDQGKLNKEILTIIDFTKSSTERRMWVIDMKSHEILYQTVVSHGRNSGKEYANDFSNARESYKSSLGFYTTAETYMGKHGLSLRLDGLEAGINNNARERDIVIHAADYANENLGKNQGYLGRSLGCPALPYEVAHDIINLIKNESCLFIYHADQKGYLTTSNLLN
;
A
#
# COMPACT_ATOMS: atom_id res chain seq x y z
N MET A 1 -22.13 -19.18 -47.80
CA MET A 1 -21.66 -18.16 -46.84
C MET A 1 -20.14 -18.22 -46.81
N ASN A 2 -19.47 -17.24 -47.42
CA ASN A 2 -18.01 -17.17 -47.51
C ASN A 2 -17.45 -16.43 -46.29
N PHE A 3 -16.65 -17.10 -45.46
CA PHE A 3 -15.86 -16.45 -44.42
C PHE A 3 -14.44 -16.17 -44.97
N LYS A 4 -14.09 -14.89 -45.07
CA LYS A 4 -12.72 -14.43 -45.34
C LYS A 4 -11.90 -14.54 -44.05
N LEU A 5 -10.77 -15.25 -44.11
CA LEU A 5 -9.73 -15.26 -43.08
C LEU A 5 -8.78 -14.06 -43.31
N LEU A 6 -8.51 -13.25 -42.29
CA LEU A 6 -7.48 -12.20 -42.34
C LEU A 6 -6.10 -12.74 -41.90
N PRO A 7 -4.98 -12.19 -42.40
CA PRO A 7 -3.64 -12.70 -42.12
C PRO A 7 -3.06 -12.16 -40.81
N ILE A 8 -2.25 -12.99 -40.16
CA ILE A 8 -1.46 -12.69 -38.96
C ILE A 8 -0.18 -11.96 -39.40
N MET A 9 0.06 -10.74 -38.92
CA MET A 9 1.34 -10.05 -39.12
C MET A 9 2.37 -10.47 -38.05
N MET A 10 3.51 -11.01 -38.52
CA MET A 10 4.75 -11.11 -37.75
C MET A 10 5.30 -9.72 -37.43
N VAL A 11 5.64 -9.46 -36.17
CA VAL A 11 6.44 -8.30 -35.76
C VAL A 11 7.89 -8.75 -35.62
N GLY A 12 8.77 -8.20 -36.46
CA GLY A 12 10.20 -8.49 -36.49
C GLY A 12 10.97 -7.85 -35.33
N LEU A 13 12.04 -8.53 -34.90
CA LEU A 13 13.04 -8.03 -33.96
C LEU A 13 13.86 -6.90 -34.61
N LEU A 14 13.94 -5.74 -33.95
CA LEU A 14 14.88 -4.67 -34.30
C LEU A 14 16.06 -4.67 -33.32
N SER A 15 17.26 -4.88 -33.89
CA SER A 15 18.55 -4.76 -33.23
C SER A 15 18.99 -3.29 -33.22
N PHE A 16 19.45 -2.77 -32.08
CA PHE A 16 19.95 -1.40 -31.95
C PHE A 16 21.47 -1.35 -31.74
N LYS A 17 22.12 -0.49 -32.54
CA LYS A 17 23.53 -0.10 -32.42
C LYS A 17 23.64 1.09 -31.45
N PRO A 18 24.65 1.16 -30.57
CA PRO A 18 24.83 2.30 -29.68
C PRO A 18 25.40 3.51 -30.43
N MET A 19 24.88 4.70 -30.10
CA MET A 19 25.38 6.00 -30.55
C MET A 19 26.04 6.71 -29.36
N THR A 20 27.30 7.09 -29.52
CA THR A 20 28.05 7.93 -28.58
C THR A 20 27.77 9.40 -28.84
N ILE A 21 27.47 10.16 -27.78
CA ILE A 21 27.32 11.63 -27.84
C ILE A 21 28.44 12.22 -26.97
N ASN A 22 29.22 13.13 -27.55
CA ASN A 22 30.23 13.91 -26.85
C ASN A 22 29.58 15.11 -26.14
N ASP A 23 29.95 15.33 -24.88
CA ASP A 23 29.58 16.50 -24.09
C ASP A 23 30.49 17.69 -24.45
N PRO A 24 29.96 18.84 -24.90
CA PRO A 24 30.78 19.97 -25.31
C PRO A 24 31.16 20.92 -24.16
N ASN A 25 31.04 20.54 -22.88
CA ASN A 25 31.46 21.41 -21.77
C ASN A 25 32.38 20.70 -20.73
N GLY A 26 33.65 20.51 -21.11
CA GLY A 26 34.82 20.62 -20.20
C GLY A 26 35.71 21.74 -20.77
N ASP A 27 36.36 22.63 -20.02
CA ASP A 27 37.03 22.55 -18.73
C ASP A 27 36.96 23.95 -18.05
N ASN A 28 37.19 24.14 -16.74
CA ASN A 28 38.56 24.29 -16.23
C ASN A 28 38.65 24.34 -14.69
N ASN A 29 39.57 23.50 -14.20
CA ASN A 29 40.56 23.75 -13.16
C ASN A 29 40.33 23.17 -11.75
N GLY A 30 41.25 22.28 -11.34
CA GLY A 30 41.70 22.19 -9.94
C GLY A 30 41.46 20.87 -9.17
N ASN A 31 42.24 19.84 -9.49
CA ASN A 31 42.78 18.81 -8.57
C ASN A 31 41.83 18.13 -7.54
N GLY A 32 41.45 16.87 -7.81
CA GLY A 32 40.82 16.00 -6.81
C GLY A 32 40.70 14.56 -7.29
N ASN A 33 41.55 13.68 -6.74
CA ASN A 33 41.57 12.25 -7.00
C ASN A 33 40.31 11.60 -6.40
N GLY A 34 39.27 11.40 -7.22
CA GLY A 34 37.98 10.80 -6.81
C GLY A 34 37.60 9.64 -7.74
N LYS A 35 37.66 8.43 -7.18
CA LYS A 35 37.18 7.17 -7.79
C LYS A 35 35.79 7.36 -8.43
N LYS A 36 35.68 7.15 -9.74
CA LYS A 36 34.40 7.02 -10.46
C LYS A 36 33.64 5.80 -9.93
N VAL A 37 32.55 6.04 -9.21
CA VAL A 37 31.55 5.01 -8.88
C VAL A 37 30.41 5.12 -9.88
N THR A 38 30.25 4.10 -10.71
CA THR A 38 29.17 3.98 -11.67
C THR A 38 27.94 3.44 -10.94
N VAL A 39 26.93 4.28 -10.70
CA VAL A 39 25.60 3.84 -10.26
C VAL A 39 24.72 3.67 -11.50
N VAL A 40 24.42 2.42 -11.83
CA VAL A 40 23.39 2.06 -12.80
C VAL A 40 22.08 1.89 -12.04
N THR A 41 21.11 2.77 -12.25
CA THR A 41 19.70 2.48 -11.93
C THR A 41 18.85 2.72 -13.16
N LYS A 42 18.42 1.62 -13.80
CA LYS A 42 17.31 1.61 -14.76
C LYS A 42 16.00 1.80 -13.99
N SER A 43 15.60 3.05 -13.79
CA SER A 43 14.21 3.41 -13.56
C SER A 43 13.71 4.07 -14.84
N SER A 44 12.94 3.36 -15.65
CA SER A 44 12.17 3.94 -16.76
C SER A 44 11.33 2.87 -17.43
N THR A 45 10.03 2.84 -17.11
CA THR A 45 8.96 2.93 -18.12
C THR A 45 7.60 3.11 -17.44
N ILE A 46 7.30 4.34 -17.02
CA ILE A 46 5.92 4.85 -17.06
C ILE A 46 5.84 5.66 -18.35
N LYS A 47 4.89 5.32 -19.23
CA LYS A 47 4.83 5.89 -20.58
C LYS A 47 4.47 7.38 -20.50
N SER A 48 5.27 8.20 -21.18
CA SER A 48 5.17 9.67 -21.24
C SER A 48 3.80 10.24 -21.66
N LYS A 49 2.90 9.44 -22.22
CA LYS A 49 1.54 9.85 -22.61
C LYS A 49 0.57 9.96 -21.42
N GLU A 50 0.75 9.17 -20.36
CA GLU A 50 -0.12 9.22 -19.16
C GLU A 50 0.15 10.51 -18.36
N ILE A 51 1.43 10.90 -18.26
CA ILE A 51 1.89 12.12 -17.56
C ILE A 51 1.32 13.40 -18.20
N ALA A 52 1.15 13.41 -19.53
CA ALA A 52 0.65 14.57 -20.27
C ALA A 52 -0.88 14.73 -20.22
N ALA A 53 -1.62 13.67 -19.89
CA ALA A 53 -3.08 13.72 -19.74
C ALA A 53 -3.49 14.31 -18.37
N VAL A 54 -2.74 13.96 -17.31
CA VAL A 54 -2.95 14.43 -15.94
C VAL A 54 -2.79 15.95 -15.80
N THR A 55 -1.96 16.57 -16.63
CA THR A 55 -1.63 18.01 -16.52
C THR A 55 -2.67 18.96 -17.12
N LYS A 56 -3.68 18.47 -17.86
CA LYS A 56 -4.60 19.35 -18.62
C LYS A 56 -5.94 19.64 -17.96
N THR A 57 -6.35 18.92 -16.92
CA THR A 57 -7.70 19.08 -16.36
C THR A 57 -7.62 19.38 -14.86
N ASN A 58 -7.81 20.66 -14.51
CA ASN A 58 -8.07 21.18 -13.16
C ASN A 58 -6.93 21.21 -12.12
N LEU A 59 -5.88 22.01 -12.36
CA LEU A 59 -4.98 22.42 -11.28
C LEU A 59 -4.64 23.91 -11.38
N LYS A 60 -5.05 24.70 -10.36
CA LYS A 60 -4.62 26.09 -10.20
C LYS A 60 -3.10 26.13 -10.03
N SER A 61 -2.45 26.76 -10.99
CA SER A 61 -1.00 26.92 -11.11
C SER A 61 -0.46 27.84 -10.02
N ASN A 62 0.31 27.28 -9.08
CA ASN A 62 1.52 27.89 -8.48
C ASN A 62 2.13 27.04 -7.34
N THR A 63 1.44 26.01 -6.85
CA THR A 63 1.97 25.14 -5.76
C THR A 63 2.52 23.79 -6.26
N THR A 64 2.22 23.39 -7.51
CA THR A 64 2.53 22.07 -8.08
C THR A 64 3.80 21.99 -8.92
N SER A 65 4.50 23.11 -9.17
CA SER A 65 5.73 23.13 -9.99
C SER A 65 6.90 22.39 -9.35
N ASN A 66 6.96 22.35 -8.02
CA ASN A 66 8.08 21.77 -7.25
C ASN A 66 7.86 20.31 -6.80
N LEU A 67 6.71 19.70 -7.09
CA LEU A 67 6.45 18.30 -6.73
C LEU A 67 7.22 17.34 -7.65
N SER A 68 7.76 16.25 -7.07
CA SER A 68 8.37 15.18 -7.86
C SER A 68 7.34 14.53 -8.79
N ALA A 69 7.80 13.84 -9.84
CA ALA A 69 6.89 13.12 -10.75
C ALA A 69 6.06 12.07 -10.00
N PHE A 70 6.66 11.42 -9.00
CA PHE A 70 5.96 10.47 -8.14
C PHE A 70 4.88 11.14 -7.30
N ASP A 71 5.18 12.28 -6.68
CA ASP A 71 4.19 13.02 -5.86
C ASP A 71 3.01 13.51 -6.70
N LYS A 72 3.26 13.92 -7.95
CA LYS A 72 2.20 14.31 -8.90
C LYS A 72 1.31 13.13 -9.26
N LEU A 73 1.90 11.95 -9.48
CA LEU A 73 1.14 10.72 -9.74
C LEU A 73 0.27 10.36 -8.54
N VAL A 74 0.86 10.28 -7.34
CA VAL A 74 0.11 9.99 -6.11
C VAL A 74 -1.02 10.99 -5.91
N LEU A 75 -0.76 12.29 -6.13
CA LEU A 75 -1.79 13.31 -5.99
C LEU A 75 -2.93 13.12 -6.99
N SER A 76 -2.62 12.81 -8.26
CA SER A 76 -3.65 12.52 -9.28
C SER A 76 -4.53 11.35 -8.84
N GLU A 77 -3.88 10.24 -8.49
CA GLU A 77 -4.54 8.99 -8.09
C GLU A 77 -5.39 9.16 -6.83
N TYR A 78 -4.88 9.95 -5.87
CA TYR A 78 -5.62 10.31 -4.67
C TYR A 78 -6.84 11.19 -4.99
N LEU A 79 -6.71 12.16 -5.90
CA LEU A 79 -7.82 13.03 -6.29
C LEU A 79 -8.92 12.25 -7.04
N ASP A 80 -8.52 11.24 -7.81
CA ASP A 80 -9.42 10.38 -8.59
C ASP A 80 -10.19 9.35 -7.73
N LEU A 81 -9.86 9.18 -6.44
CA LEU A 81 -10.63 8.28 -5.58
C LEU A 81 -12.08 8.77 -5.41
N ASP A 82 -13.05 7.88 -5.66
CA ASP A 82 -14.48 8.17 -5.55
C ASP A 82 -14.92 8.32 -4.08
N GLU A 83 -15.23 9.55 -3.67
CA GLU A 83 -15.68 9.92 -2.31
C GLU A 83 -17.19 9.83 -2.09
N LYS A 84 -17.98 9.32 -3.04
CA LYS A 84 -19.45 9.34 -2.92
C LYS A 84 -19.99 8.66 -1.66
N LYS A 85 -19.33 7.61 -1.18
CA LYS A 85 -19.79 6.78 -0.06
C LYS A 85 -18.91 6.85 1.19
N PHE A 86 -17.63 7.14 1.01
CA PHE A 86 -16.62 7.05 2.07
C PHE A 86 -15.60 8.18 1.96
N GLU A 87 -15.02 8.54 3.10
CA GLU A 87 -13.95 9.53 3.15
C GLU A 87 -12.63 8.91 2.66
N LYS A 88 -11.76 9.72 2.05
CA LYS A 88 -10.42 9.29 1.66
C LYS A 88 -9.54 8.97 2.88
N PRO A 89 -8.59 8.03 2.75
CA PRO A 89 -7.52 7.87 3.72
C PRO A 89 -6.68 9.15 3.85
N GLU A 90 -5.95 9.31 4.94
CA GLU A 90 -5.00 10.43 5.05
C GLU A 90 -3.97 10.37 3.91
N MET A 91 -3.61 11.53 3.34
CA MET A 91 -2.68 11.61 2.20
C MET A 91 -1.36 10.87 2.47
N GLU A 92 -0.82 10.98 3.68
CA GLU A 92 0.45 10.36 4.04
C GLU A 92 0.37 8.83 4.06
N SER A 93 -0.70 8.27 4.64
CA SER A 93 -0.90 6.82 4.67
C SER A 93 -1.22 6.27 3.28
N PHE A 94 -2.01 7.00 2.48
CA PHE A 94 -2.25 6.67 1.07
C PHE A 94 -0.96 6.68 0.24
N LYS A 95 -0.16 7.74 0.33
CA LYS A 95 1.09 7.87 -0.41
C LYS A 95 2.06 6.71 -0.12
N ALA A 96 2.22 6.37 1.16
CA ALA A 96 3.04 5.24 1.56
C ALA A 96 2.49 3.92 1.03
N ALA A 97 1.18 3.69 1.17
CA ALA A 97 0.50 2.50 0.67
C ALA A 97 0.66 2.35 -0.86
N PHE A 98 0.43 3.44 -1.60
CA PHE A 98 0.54 3.52 -3.05
C PHE A 98 1.94 3.13 -3.52
N LYS A 99 2.99 3.67 -2.87
CA LYS A 99 4.38 3.34 -3.19
C LYS A 99 4.65 1.84 -3.09
N GLY A 100 4.33 1.22 -1.95
CA GLY A 100 4.60 -0.20 -1.75
C GLY A 100 3.68 -1.10 -2.57
N TYR A 101 2.42 -0.71 -2.78
CA TYR A 101 1.48 -1.42 -3.64
C TYR A 101 2.03 -1.61 -5.06
N TYR A 102 2.47 -0.54 -5.72
CA TYR A 102 3.02 -0.64 -7.07
C TYR A 102 4.34 -1.40 -7.11
N LYS A 103 5.20 -1.26 -6.09
CA LYS A 103 6.42 -2.07 -5.97
C LYS A 103 6.12 -3.57 -5.86
N LEU A 104 5.07 -3.95 -5.11
CA LEU A 104 4.63 -5.34 -4.97
C LEU A 104 3.94 -5.86 -6.25
N LYS A 105 3.14 -5.01 -6.91
CA LYS A 105 2.52 -5.30 -8.20
C LYS A 105 3.58 -5.59 -9.27
N ASP A 106 4.61 -4.75 -9.37
CA ASP A 106 5.72 -4.91 -10.31
C ASP A 106 6.57 -6.16 -10.02
N GLN A 107 6.62 -6.59 -8.76
CA GLN A 107 7.26 -7.84 -8.35
C GLN A 107 6.40 -9.09 -8.64
N GLY A 108 5.18 -8.93 -9.14
CA GLY A 108 4.25 -10.04 -9.37
C GLY A 108 3.76 -10.71 -8.09
N LYS A 109 3.77 -10.00 -6.95
CA LYS A 109 3.33 -10.53 -5.64
C LYS A 109 1.84 -10.37 -5.36
N LEU A 110 1.11 -9.72 -6.26
CA LEU A 110 -0.30 -9.40 -6.09
C LEU A 110 -1.11 -10.02 -7.23
N ASN A 111 -2.16 -10.76 -6.89
CA ASN A 111 -3.12 -11.32 -7.86
C ASN A 111 -4.41 -10.49 -7.95
N LYS A 112 -4.54 -9.47 -7.11
CA LYS A 112 -5.71 -8.59 -7.07
C LYS A 112 -5.28 -7.13 -7.13
N GLU A 113 -6.06 -6.35 -7.86
CA GLU A 113 -5.89 -4.89 -7.95
C GLU A 113 -6.60 -4.19 -6.78
N ILE A 114 -6.44 -4.73 -5.57
CA ILE A 114 -7.08 -4.22 -4.35
C ILE A 114 -6.00 -3.84 -3.34
N LEU A 115 -6.12 -2.61 -2.82
CA LEU A 115 -5.28 -2.07 -1.76
C LEU A 115 -6.11 -1.88 -0.50
N THR A 116 -5.66 -2.50 0.59
CA THR A 116 -6.22 -2.28 1.93
C THR A 116 -5.25 -1.44 2.75
N ILE A 117 -5.73 -0.36 3.35
CA ILE A 117 -4.94 0.54 4.19
C ILE A 117 -5.54 0.51 5.60
N ILE A 118 -4.70 0.32 6.60
CA ILE A 118 -5.04 0.52 8.01
C ILE A 118 -4.15 1.63 8.55
N ASP A 119 -4.75 2.72 9.03
CA ASP A 119 -4.02 3.88 9.58
C ASP A 119 -4.08 3.87 11.11
N PHE A 120 -3.02 3.40 11.75
CA PHE A 120 -2.93 3.34 13.21
C PHE A 120 -2.56 4.66 13.88
N THR A 121 -2.31 5.74 13.12
CA THR A 121 -2.21 7.08 13.73
C THR A 121 -3.55 7.58 14.25
N LYS A 122 -4.66 7.03 13.73
CA LYS A 122 -6.04 7.38 14.09
C LYS A 122 -6.56 6.55 15.27
N SER A 123 -7.49 7.12 16.04
CA SER A 123 -8.12 6.45 17.19
C SER A 123 -8.77 5.13 16.74
N SER A 124 -8.75 4.10 17.58
CA SER A 124 -9.49 2.86 17.28
C SER A 124 -10.98 3.06 17.07
N THR A 125 -11.54 4.17 17.57
CA THR A 125 -12.96 4.53 17.39
C THR A 125 -13.27 5.19 16.04
N GLU A 126 -12.23 5.61 15.30
CA GLU A 126 -12.36 6.17 13.96
C GLU A 126 -12.36 5.08 12.89
N ARG A 127 -13.05 5.35 11.77
CA ARG A 127 -13.05 4.46 10.61
C ARG A 127 -11.73 4.57 9.86
N ARG A 128 -10.73 3.84 10.38
CA ARG A 128 -9.32 3.90 10.02
C ARG A 128 -8.81 2.75 9.15
N MET A 129 -9.73 2.00 8.54
CA MET A 129 -9.41 1.00 7.53
C MET A 129 -10.16 1.32 6.24
N TRP A 130 -9.45 1.28 5.12
CA TRP A 130 -10.00 1.44 3.78
C TRP A 130 -9.70 0.22 2.92
N VAL A 131 -10.65 -0.17 2.08
CA VAL A 131 -10.44 -1.13 0.99
C VAL A 131 -10.71 -0.40 -0.32
N ILE A 132 -9.72 -0.35 -1.20
CA ILE A 132 -9.73 0.45 -2.42
C ILE A 132 -9.53 -0.48 -3.62
N ASP A 133 -10.41 -0.35 -4.61
CA ASP A 133 -10.20 -0.92 -5.94
C ASP A 133 -9.26 0.01 -6.71
N MET A 134 -8.03 -0.45 -6.95
CA MET A 134 -6.99 0.34 -7.60
C MET A 134 -7.16 0.41 -9.12
N LYS A 135 -8.11 -0.32 -9.69
CA LYS A 135 -8.44 -0.29 -11.11
C LYS A 135 -9.56 0.70 -11.41
N SER A 136 -10.59 0.73 -10.56
CA SER A 136 -11.71 1.68 -10.70
C SER A 136 -11.52 2.97 -9.91
N HIS A 137 -10.51 3.03 -9.04
CA HIS A 137 -10.28 4.12 -8.08
C HIS A 137 -11.48 4.31 -7.13
N GLU A 138 -12.21 3.24 -6.81
CA GLU A 138 -13.35 3.27 -5.90
C GLU A 138 -12.94 2.86 -4.47
N ILE A 139 -13.37 3.63 -3.47
CA ILE A 139 -13.32 3.19 -2.07
C ILE A 139 -14.50 2.24 -1.84
N LEU A 140 -14.20 0.95 -1.68
CA LEU A 140 -15.19 -0.11 -1.54
C LEU A 140 -15.70 -0.25 -0.09
N TYR A 141 -14.84 0.00 0.89
CA TYR A 141 -15.18 -0.04 2.31
C TYR A 141 -14.37 0.98 3.11
N GLN A 142 -15.02 1.55 4.14
CA GLN A 142 -14.37 2.29 5.22
C GLN A 142 -14.95 1.86 6.58
N THR A 143 -14.12 1.33 7.48
CA THR A 143 -14.58 0.77 8.76
C THR A 143 -13.57 0.97 9.89
N VAL A 144 -14.03 0.77 11.13
CA VAL A 144 -13.18 0.71 12.31
C VAL A 144 -12.41 -0.62 12.35
N VAL A 145 -11.24 -0.64 12.97
CA VAL A 145 -10.43 -1.86 13.10
C VAL A 145 -9.66 -1.88 14.42
N SER A 146 -9.76 -2.98 15.16
CA SER A 146 -9.04 -3.21 16.41
C SER A 146 -7.56 -3.52 16.18
N HIS A 147 -6.74 -3.26 17.19
CA HIS A 147 -5.30 -3.56 17.21
C HIS A 147 -4.94 -4.47 18.40
N GLY A 148 -3.67 -4.90 18.48
CA GLY A 148 -3.17 -5.73 19.58
C GLY A 148 -3.18 -5.02 20.93
N ARG A 149 -3.58 -5.71 22.00
CA ARG A 149 -3.78 -5.12 23.34
C ARG A 149 -2.55 -4.44 23.95
N ASN A 150 -1.35 -4.89 23.56
CA ASN A 150 -0.10 -4.32 24.03
C ASN A 150 0.44 -3.21 23.12
N SER A 151 -0.25 -2.89 22.01
CA SER A 151 0.07 -1.74 21.16
C SER A 151 -0.49 -0.43 21.68
N GLY A 152 -1.48 -0.48 22.57
CA GLY A 152 -2.05 0.68 23.23
C GLY A 152 -3.49 0.43 23.68
N LYS A 153 -4.16 1.49 24.16
CA LYS A 153 -5.57 1.43 24.59
C LYS A 153 -6.49 1.92 23.48
N GLU A 154 -6.53 3.23 23.26
CA GLU A 154 -7.31 3.85 22.19
C GLU A 154 -6.50 3.93 20.89
N TYR A 155 -5.30 4.48 20.99
CA TYR A 155 -4.33 4.60 19.91
C TYR A 155 -3.31 3.47 19.97
N ALA A 156 -2.90 2.96 18.81
CA ALA A 156 -1.84 1.96 18.71
C ALA A 156 -0.51 2.69 18.49
N ASN A 157 0.35 2.71 19.52
CA ASN A 157 1.61 3.45 19.52
C ASN A 157 2.84 2.56 19.62
N ASP A 158 2.70 1.26 19.93
CA ASP A 158 3.85 0.36 20.03
C ASP A 158 3.65 -0.94 19.25
N PHE A 159 4.65 -1.30 18.46
CA PHE A 159 4.55 -2.35 17.47
C PHE A 159 5.65 -3.40 17.66
N SER A 160 5.38 -4.64 17.26
CA SER A 160 6.36 -5.71 17.37
C SER A 160 6.13 -6.83 16.38
N ASN A 161 7.23 -7.38 15.88
CA ASN A 161 7.30 -8.61 15.11
C ASN A 161 7.54 -9.86 15.99
N ALA A 162 7.68 -9.70 17.31
CA ALA A 162 8.00 -10.81 18.20
C ALA A 162 6.76 -11.67 18.51
N ARG A 163 6.98 -12.99 18.64
CA ARG A 163 5.98 -13.92 19.16
C ARG A 163 5.54 -13.50 20.56
N GLU A 164 4.28 -13.77 20.89
CA GLU A 164 3.67 -13.52 22.20
C GLU A 164 3.72 -12.06 22.71
N SER A 165 4.15 -11.11 21.87
CA SER A 165 4.18 -9.69 22.21
C SER A 165 2.79 -9.09 22.44
N TYR A 166 1.76 -9.71 21.86
CA TYR A 166 0.38 -9.22 21.77
C TYR A 166 0.24 -7.82 21.17
N LYS A 167 1.23 -7.41 20.39
CA LYS A 167 1.29 -6.15 19.64
C LYS A 167 0.98 -6.41 18.18
N SER A 168 0.38 -5.44 17.52
CA SER A 168 0.34 -5.42 16.05
C SER A 168 1.73 -5.11 15.48
N SER A 169 1.95 -5.42 14.21
CA SER A 169 3.16 -5.02 13.46
C SER A 169 2.75 -4.11 12.29
N LEU A 170 3.61 -3.15 11.95
CA LEU A 170 3.42 -2.26 10.81
C LEU A 170 3.79 -2.95 9.49
N GLY A 171 3.66 -2.21 8.40
CA GLY A 171 4.24 -2.58 7.11
C GLY A 171 3.29 -3.28 6.17
N PHE A 172 3.87 -3.84 5.10
CA PHE A 172 3.14 -4.50 4.03
C PHE A 172 2.95 -5.99 4.29
N TYR A 173 1.76 -6.47 3.95
CA TYR A 173 1.34 -7.85 4.00
C TYR A 173 0.72 -8.22 2.64
N THR A 174 0.88 -9.48 2.23
CA THR A 174 -0.05 -10.09 1.27
C THR A 174 -1.13 -10.84 2.05
N THR A 175 -2.38 -10.70 1.62
CA THR A 175 -3.45 -11.56 2.09
C THR A 175 -3.31 -12.96 1.49
N ALA A 176 -3.77 -13.98 2.20
CA ALA A 176 -3.60 -15.37 1.77
C ALA A 176 -4.93 -16.13 1.77
N GLU A 177 -4.91 -17.40 2.14
CA GLU A 177 -6.09 -18.23 2.21
C GLU A 177 -6.93 -17.93 3.46
N THR A 178 -8.22 -18.26 3.35
CA THR A 178 -9.18 -18.19 4.45
C THR A 178 -9.31 -19.52 5.16
N TYR A 179 -9.68 -19.50 6.43
CA TYR A 179 -10.10 -20.67 7.19
C TYR A 179 -11.21 -20.31 8.18
N MET A 180 -11.90 -21.32 8.71
CA MET A 180 -12.87 -21.14 9.80
C MET A 180 -12.18 -21.35 11.15
N GLY A 181 -12.08 -20.27 11.93
CA GLY A 181 -11.53 -20.29 13.28
C GLY A 181 -12.60 -20.02 14.35
N LYS A 182 -12.17 -19.82 15.60
CA LYS A 182 -13.07 -19.49 16.72
C LYS A 182 -13.86 -18.19 16.54
N HIS A 183 -13.39 -17.32 15.65
CA HIS A 183 -14.00 -16.04 15.29
C HIS A 183 -14.75 -16.10 13.95
N GLY A 184 -15.04 -17.31 13.45
CA GLY A 184 -15.64 -17.53 12.14
C GLY A 184 -14.61 -17.41 11.01
N LEU A 185 -15.04 -16.86 9.87
CA LEU A 185 -14.20 -16.67 8.69
C LEU A 185 -13.00 -15.78 9.05
N SER A 186 -11.80 -16.33 8.85
CA SER A 186 -10.54 -15.68 9.18
C SER A 186 -9.61 -15.72 7.97
N LEU A 187 -8.89 -14.62 7.72
CA LEU A 187 -7.99 -14.46 6.59
C LEU A 187 -6.55 -14.40 7.05
N ARG A 188 -5.72 -15.33 6.58
CA ARG A 188 -4.30 -15.31 6.92
C ARG A 188 -3.55 -14.19 6.21
N LEU A 189 -2.53 -13.67 6.89
CA LEU A 189 -1.65 -12.63 6.40
C LEU A 189 -0.20 -13.12 6.35
N ASP A 190 0.51 -12.77 5.28
CA ASP A 190 1.95 -12.98 5.14
C ASP A 190 2.66 -11.63 5.20
N GLY A 191 3.51 -11.46 6.20
CA GLY A 191 4.31 -10.24 6.33
C GLY A 191 5.47 -10.24 5.34
N LEU A 192 5.65 -9.13 4.62
CA LEU A 192 6.58 -9.03 3.50
C LEU A 192 7.92 -8.37 3.85
N GLU A 193 8.07 -7.92 5.09
CA GLU A 193 9.19 -7.07 5.49
C GLU A 193 9.98 -7.69 6.65
N ALA A 194 11.21 -8.10 6.32
CA ALA A 194 12.14 -8.73 7.26
C ALA A 194 12.43 -7.82 8.46
N GLY A 195 12.31 -8.37 9.67
CA GLY A 195 12.49 -7.64 10.92
C GLY A 195 11.28 -6.79 11.34
N ILE A 196 10.34 -6.51 10.42
CA ILE A 196 9.21 -5.61 10.65
C ILE A 196 7.92 -6.40 10.90
N ASN A 197 7.59 -7.34 10.01
CA ASN A 197 6.36 -8.13 10.11
C ASN A 197 6.48 -9.56 9.57
N ASN A 198 7.66 -10.01 9.13
CA ASN A 198 7.86 -11.32 8.52
C ASN A 198 7.44 -12.52 9.39
N ASN A 199 7.23 -12.36 10.70
CA ASN A 199 6.73 -13.43 11.57
C ASN A 199 5.19 -13.49 11.62
N ALA A 200 4.46 -12.68 10.84
CA ALA A 200 3.00 -12.57 10.91
C ALA A 200 2.29 -13.93 10.83
N ARG A 201 2.70 -14.78 9.88
CA ARG A 201 2.12 -16.11 9.69
C ARG A 201 2.38 -17.02 10.89
N GLU A 202 3.62 -17.04 11.39
CA GLU A 202 3.99 -17.83 12.57
C GLU A 202 3.35 -17.34 13.87
N ARG A 203 2.91 -16.08 13.90
CA ARG A 203 2.24 -15.44 15.04
C ARG A 203 0.72 -15.56 14.95
N ASP A 204 0.20 -16.32 13.97
CA ASP A 204 -1.23 -16.44 13.67
C ASP A 204 -1.92 -15.06 13.52
N ILE A 205 -1.24 -14.10 12.90
CA ILE A 205 -1.82 -12.78 12.62
C ILE A 205 -2.75 -12.92 11.41
N VAL A 206 -4.03 -12.66 11.65
CA VAL A 206 -5.11 -12.82 10.67
C VAL A 206 -6.06 -11.62 10.73
N ILE A 207 -6.83 -11.39 9.67
CA ILE A 207 -8.04 -10.55 9.72
C ILE A 207 -9.22 -11.44 10.12
N HIS A 208 -10.00 -11.03 11.12
CA HIS A 208 -11.18 -11.76 11.57
C HIS A 208 -12.27 -10.82 12.12
N ALA A 209 -13.48 -11.33 12.31
CA ALA A 209 -14.55 -10.60 12.98
C ALA A 209 -14.42 -10.67 14.51
N ALA A 210 -14.90 -9.66 15.24
CA ALA A 210 -14.97 -9.74 16.70
C ALA A 210 -16.04 -8.82 17.31
N ASP A 211 -16.72 -9.28 18.36
CA ASP A 211 -17.74 -8.48 19.08
C ASP A 211 -17.14 -7.21 19.70
N TYR A 212 -15.85 -7.28 20.02
CA TYR A 212 -15.13 -6.17 20.63
C TYR A 212 -14.66 -5.12 19.61
N ALA A 213 -14.73 -5.40 18.31
CA ALA A 213 -14.44 -4.48 17.22
C ALA A 213 -15.74 -3.80 16.76
N ASN A 214 -16.49 -3.23 17.71
CA ASN A 214 -17.82 -2.68 17.50
C ASN A 214 -17.84 -1.15 17.73
N GLU A 215 -18.41 -0.40 16.79
CA GLU A 215 -18.48 1.07 16.86
C GLU A 215 -19.26 1.59 18.07
N ASN A 216 -20.35 0.93 18.48
CA ASN A 216 -21.13 1.34 19.66
C ASN A 216 -20.32 1.16 20.95
N LEU A 217 -19.55 0.07 21.04
CA LEU A 217 -18.63 -0.15 22.15
C LEU A 217 -17.56 0.94 22.15
N GLY A 218 -16.96 1.25 21.00
CA GLY A 218 -16.02 2.36 20.83
C GLY A 218 -16.57 3.70 21.32
N LYS A 219 -17.80 4.06 20.91
CA LYS A 219 -18.49 5.29 21.32
C LYS A 219 -18.73 5.36 22.83
N ASN A 220 -19.08 4.23 23.45
CA ASN A 220 -19.46 4.20 24.87
C ASN A 220 -18.25 4.20 25.82
N GLN A 221 -17.14 3.55 25.46
CA GLN A 221 -15.97 3.43 26.34
C GLN A 221 -14.74 4.22 25.90
N GLY A 222 -14.76 4.83 24.70
CA GLY A 222 -13.68 5.63 24.13
C GLY A 222 -12.59 4.84 23.40
N TYR A 223 -12.75 3.53 23.20
CA TYR A 223 -11.80 2.69 22.45
C TYR A 223 -12.48 1.38 22.01
N LEU A 224 -12.04 0.77 20.90
CA LEU A 224 -12.45 -0.61 20.59
C LEU A 224 -11.78 -1.59 21.55
N GLY A 225 -12.37 -2.77 21.76
CA GLY A 225 -11.61 -3.84 22.38
C GLY A 225 -10.45 -4.30 21.49
N ARG A 226 -9.53 -5.07 22.07
CA ARG A 226 -8.20 -5.30 21.51
C ARG A 226 -7.91 -6.79 21.38
N SER A 227 -7.27 -7.14 20.27
CA SER A 227 -6.88 -8.51 19.96
C SER A 227 -5.52 -8.85 20.59
N LEU A 228 -4.95 -10.00 20.22
CA LEU A 228 -3.58 -10.38 20.52
C LEU A 228 -2.58 -10.00 19.41
N GLY A 229 -2.94 -9.07 18.53
CA GLY A 229 -2.09 -8.55 17.44
C GLY A 229 -2.80 -8.48 16.09
N CYS A 230 -3.84 -9.30 15.90
CA CYS A 230 -4.68 -9.36 14.71
C CYS A 230 -5.47 -8.06 14.47
N PRO A 231 -5.56 -7.54 13.24
CA PRO A 231 -6.61 -6.61 12.87
C PRO A 231 -7.97 -7.31 12.98
N ALA A 232 -8.87 -6.79 13.81
CA ALA A 232 -10.22 -7.35 13.95
C ALA A 232 -11.29 -6.34 13.55
N LEU A 233 -12.31 -6.81 12.85
CA LEU A 233 -13.33 -6.01 12.18
C LEU A 233 -14.72 -6.23 12.81
N PRO A 234 -15.66 -5.29 12.62
CA PRO A 234 -17.07 -5.52 12.92
C PRO A 234 -17.62 -6.70 12.10
N TYR A 235 -18.52 -7.50 12.69
CA TYR A 235 -19.11 -8.66 12.00
C TYR A 235 -19.86 -8.28 10.73
N GLU A 236 -20.47 -7.09 10.72
CA GLU A 236 -21.32 -6.58 9.64
C GLU A 236 -20.57 -6.40 8.33
N VAL A 237 -19.24 -6.23 8.38
CA VAL A 237 -18.39 -5.98 7.20
C VAL A 237 -17.30 -7.03 7.01
N ALA A 238 -16.94 -7.78 8.05
CA ALA A 238 -15.79 -8.68 8.04
C ALA A 238 -15.90 -9.75 6.93
N HIS A 239 -17.07 -10.36 6.76
CA HIS A 239 -17.25 -11.43 5.78
C HIS A 239 -17.00 -10.93 4.34
N ASP A 240 -17.57 -9.79 4.00
CA ASP A 240 -17.50 -9.25 2.63
C ASP A 240 -16.11 -8.68 2.34
N ILE A 241 -15.52 -7.97 3.31
CA ILE A 241 -14.13 -7.49 3.21
C ILE A 241 -13.17 -8.68 3.03
N ILE A 242 -13.27 -9.73 3.86
CA ILE A 242 -12.38 -10.90 3.74
C ILE A 242 -12.51 -11.56 2.36
N ASN A 243 -13.73 -11.76 1.87
CA ASN A 243 -13.94 -12.37 0.56
C ASN A 243 -13.41 -11.50 -0.59
N LEU A 244 -13.54 -10.19 -0.47
CA LEU A 244 -13.02 -9.21 -1.41
C LEU A 244 -11.48 -9.26 -1.46
N ILE A 245 -10.82 -9.28 -0.30
CA ILE A 245 -9.37 -9.10 -0.21
C ILE A 245 -8.57 -10.41 -0.14
N LYS A 246 -9.15 -11.60 0.05
CA LYS A 246 -8.40 -12.87 0.09
C LYS A 246 -7.61 -13.15 -1.20
N ASN A 247 -6.61 -14.04 -1.13
CA ASN A 247 -5.81 -14.49 -2.29
C ASN A 247 -4.94 -13.38 -2.90
N GLU A 248 -3.90 -12.97 -2.18
CA GLU A 248 -2.80 -12.12 -2.65
C GLU A 248 -3.23 -10.71 -3.09
N SER A 249 -4.06 -10.05 -2.27
CA SER A 249 -4.21 -8.59 -2.31
C SER A 249 -3.20 -7.91 -1.38
N CYS A 250 -3.01 -6.60 -1.58
CA CYS A 250 -2.12 -5.82 -0.74
C CYS A 250 -2.83 -5.33 0.52
N LEU A 251 -2.23 -5.53 1.68
CA LEU A 251 -2.60 -4.88 2.93
C LEU A 251 -1.41 -4.07 3.45
N PHE A 252 -1.66 -2.82 3.82
CA PHE A 252 -0.67 -1.94 4.42
C PHE A 252 -1.15 -1.42 5.78
N ILE A 253 -0.34 -1.62 6.81
CA ILE A 253 -0.57 -1.08 8.15
C ILE A 253 0.40 0.08 8.38
N TYR A 254 -0.15 1.29 8.40
CA TYR A 254 0.59 2.53 8.54
C TYR A 254 0.58 3.04 9.99
N HIS A 255 1.69 3.66 10.39
CA HIS A 255 1.74 4.60 11.50
C HIS A 255 2.85 5.62 11.21
N ALA A 256 2.66 6.88 11.63
CA ALA A 256 3.68 7.92 11.57
C ALA A 256 4.84 7.54 12.51
N ASP A 257 5.93 7.10 11.89
CA ASP A 257 7.26 6.82 12.42
C ASP A 257 7.42 6.59 13.95
N GLN A 258 7.00 5.41 14.41
CA GLN A 258 7.49 4.85 15.69
C GLN A 258 8.71 3.97 15.37
N LYS A 259 9.91 4.42 15.75
CA LYS A 259 11.18 3.64 15.68
C LYS A 259 11.80 3.46 14.28
N GLY A 260 11.62 4.38 13.35
CA GLY A 260 12.32 4.39 12.06
C GLY A 260 11.68 3.48 11.00
N TYR A 261 10.41 3.11 11.13
CA TYR A 261 9.76 2.23 10.15
C TYR A 261 9.82 2.83 8.72
N LEU A 262 9.49 4.12 8.58
CA LEU A 262 9.46 4.78 7.27
C LEU A 262 10.84 4.81 6.60
N THR A 263 11.92 4.79 7.37
CA THR A 263 13.31 4.82 6.87
C THR A 263 13.91 3.43 6.68
N THR A 264 13.41 2.42 7.38
CA THR A 264 13.94 1.04 7.34
C THR A 264 13.16 0.11 6.41
N SER A 265 11.93 0.48 6.01
CA SER A 265 11.14 -0.29 5.06
C SER A 265 11.80 -0.37 3.69
N ASN A 266 12.13 -1.57 3.26
CA ASN A 266 12.63 -1.83 1.90
C ASN A 266 11.54 -1.63 0.84
N LEU A 267 10.26 -1.55 1.21
CA LEU A 267 9.19 -1.27 0.24
C LEU A 267 8.93 0.22 0.08
N LEU A 268 9.23 1.02 1.11
CA LEU A 268 9.17 2.48 1.06
C LEU A 268 10.48 3.14 0.64
N ASN A 269 11.58 2.42 0.52
CA ASN A 269 12.90 2.95 0.12
C ASN A 269 13.50 2.25 -1.09
#